data_AF-A0A7Y5N609-F1
#
_entry.id   AF-A0A7Y5N609-F1
#
_cell.length_a   1.000
_cell.length_b   1.000
_cell.length_c   1.000
_cell.angle_alpha   90.00
_cell.angle_beta   90.00
_cell.angle_gamma   90.00
#
_symmetry.space_group_name_H-M   'P 1'
#
loop_
_entity.id
_entity.type
_entity.pdbx_description
1 polymer ?
#
loop_
_entity_poly.entity_id
_entity_poly.type
_entity_poly.pdbx_seq_one_letter_code
_entity_poly.pdbx_strand_id
1 'polypeptide(L)'
;MGGAESDPDDRSADAPAQAVADLIPIVRRVVGGRVGAHPAAEDLVQETLARVLAATARIEPGMLEPYAIVTARNVVASMWRDEDRKRRNQHRVVDLSEPESPEARLVLDEEQGAMAQALGRLTERERRTLLAHEVAGKDTRALAKEVGSTAGAVAAQLNRTRARLRVEYLLAARKVEPPTDRCRPVLIALSRADQRRQREVGAAQHLLECEVCAELSEPLLERGQQRDDTLRIAITGDPDIVAARTAARSLASTLAFGPTDLTVIATAVSEVCRNIVRFARSGELVIELLAEPR
;
A
#
# COMPACT_ATOMS: atom_id res chain seq x y z
N MET A 1 -34.56 6.13 -69.78
CA MET A 1 -35.22 7.07 -68.85
C MET A 1 -35.58 6.31 -67.60
N GLY A 2 -34.99 6.70 -66.48
CA GLY A 2 -35.12 6.05 -65.18
C GLY A 2 -34.13 6.71 -64.25
N GLY A 3 -34.24 8.03 -64.11
CA GLY A 3 -33.46 8.79 -63.16
C GLY A 3 -33.96 8.44 -61.77
N ALA A 4 -33.09 7.85 -60.95
CA ALA A 4 -33.32 7.74 -59.53
C ALA A 4 -33.24 9.14 -58.94
N GLU A 5 -34.40 9.74 -58.66
CA GLU A 5 -34.52 10.90 -57.78
C GLU A 5 -34.00 10.49 -56.40
N SER A 6 -32.85 11.06 -56.03
CA SER A 6 -32.31 11.03 -54.69
C SER A 6 -33.25 11.78 -53.74
N ASP A 7 -33.81 11.05 -52.79
CA ASP A 7 -34.73 11.50 -51.76
C ASP A 7 -34.11 12.66 -50.93
N PRO A 8 -34.80 13.81 -50.73
CA PRO A 8 -34.22 14.97 -50.04
C PRO A 8 -34.02 14.77 -48.52
N ASP A 9 -34.60 13.71 -47.94
CA ASP A 9 -34.69 13.49 -46.49
C ASP A 9 -33.41 12.86 -45.85
N ASP A 10 -32.53 12.29 -46.68
CA ASP A 10 -31.27 11.65 -46.24
C ASP A 10 -30.24 12.65 -45.67
N ARG A 11 -30.36 13.94 -46.04
CA ARG A 11 -29.45 15.00 -45.56
C ARG A 11 -29.64 15.37 -44.09
N SER A 12 -30.79 15.02 -43.49
CA SER A 12 -31.13 15.37 -42.11
C SER A 12 -30.51 14.42 -41.08
N ALA A 13 -30.37 13.14 -41.44
CA ALA A 13 -29.77 12.10 -40.60
C ALA A 13 -28.23 12.19 -40.55
N ASP A 14 -27.60 12.75 -41.59
CA ASP A 14 -26.15 12.90 -41.70
C ASP A 14 -25.59 14.16 -41.02
N ALA A 15 -26.43 15.16 -40.70
CA ALA A 15 -25.99 16.40 -40.07
C ALA A 15 -25.24 16.20 -38.72
N PRO A 16 -25.67 15.29 -37.82
CA PRO A 16 -24.93 14.97 -36.59
C PRO A 16 -23.62 14.24 -36.88
N ALA A 17 -23.60 13.34 -37.87
CA ALA A 17 -22.41 12.57 -38.24
C ALA A 17 -21.33 13.48 -38.85
N GLN A 18 -21.73 14.42 -39.70
CA GLN A 18 -20.83 15.40 -40.30
C GLN A 18 -20.26 16.36 -39.25
N ALA A 19 -21.09 16.86 -38.33
CA ALA A 19 -20.63 17.71 -37.23
C ALA A 19 -19.62 17.00 -36.31
N VAL A 20 -19.74 15.68 -36.13
CA VAL A 20 -18.74 14.88 -35.39
C VAL A 20 -17.50 14.60 -36.24
N ALA A 21 -17.64 14.40 -37.55
CA ALA A 21 -16.51 14.22 -38.47
C ALA A 21 -15.59 15.45 -38.48
N ASP A 22 -16.15 16.65 -38.39
CA ASP A 22 -15.39 17.91 -38.32
C ASP A 22 -14.53 18.01 -37.04
N LEU A 23 -14.83 17.21 -36.00
CA LEU A 23 -14.05 17.13 -34.76
C LEU A 23 -12.85 16.17 -34.84
N ILE A 24 -12.73 15.37 -35.90
CA ILE A 24 -11.62 14.40 -36.04
C ILE A 24 -10.24 15.06 -35.88
N PRO A 25 -9.92 16.20 -36.53
CA PRO A 25 -8.60 16.81 -36.43
C PRO A 25 -8.26 17.29 -35.02
N ILE A 26 -9.25 17.85 -34.29
CA ILE A 26 -9.03 18.35 -32.93
C ILE A 26 -8.91 17.21 -31.92
N VAL A 27 -9.73 16.16 -32.05
CA VAL A 27 -9.64 14.96 -31.19
C VAL A 27 -8.29 14.27 -31.40
N ARG A 28 -7.84 14.09 -32.65
CA ARG A 28 -6.50 13.55 -32.96
C ARG A 28 -5.39 14.38 -32.32
N ARG A 29 -5.47 15.71 -32.39
CA ARG A 29 -4.49 16.62 -31.75
C ARG A 29 -4.48 16.47 -30.23
N VAL A 30 -5.66 16.41 -29.60
CA VAL A 30 -5.80 16.32 -28.14
C VAL A 30 -5.31 14.97 -27.60
N VAL A 31 -5.62 13.88 -28.30
CA VAL A 31 -5.15 12.52 -27.98
C VAL A 31 -3.65 12.42 -28.25
N GLY A 32 -3.20 12.76 -29.45
CA GLY A 32 -1.78 12.69 -29.85
C GLY A 32 -0.86 13.52 -28.97
N GLY A 33 -1.28 14.71 -28.53
CA GLY A 33 -0.52 15.53 -27.59
C GLY A 33 -0.37 14.94 -26.17
N ARG A 34 -1.15 13.91 -25.82
CA ARG A 34 -1.12 13.25 -24.50
C ARG A 34 -0.53 11.85 -24.52
N VAL A 35 -0.60 11.15 -25.67
CA VAL A 35 -0.12 9.77 -25.79
C VAL A 35 1.03 9.62 -26.79
N GLY A 36 1.32 10.62 -27.62
CA GLY A 36 2.36 10.54 -28.64
C GLY A 36 2.09 9.44 -29.67
N ALA A 37 3.11 8.65 -30.01
CA ALA A 37 3.02 7.53 -30.94
C ALA A 37 2.49 6.23 -30.29
N HIS A 38 1.67 6.34 -29.23
CA HIS A 38 1.14 5.17 -28.53
C HIS A 38 0.27 4.31 -29.47
N PRO A 39 0.38 2.98 -29.47
CA PRO A 39 -0.41 2.11 -30.35
C PRO A 39 -1.92 2.30 -30.22
N ALA A 40 -2.40 2.64 -29.01
CA ALA A 40 -3.83 2.87 -28.75
C ALA A 40 -4.35 4.23 -29.22
N ALA A 41 -3.53 5.09 -29.83
CA ALA A 41 -3.93 6.47 -30.16
C ALA A 41 -5.16 6.54 -31.06
N GLU A 42 -5.22 5.72 -32.12
CA GLU A 42 -6.38 5.70 -33.02
C GLU A 42 -7.63 5.12 -32.33
N ASP A 43 -7.48 4.11 -31.47
CA ASP A 43 -8.60 3.54 -30.70
C ASP A 43 -9.22 4.58 -29.76
N LEU A 44 -8.40 5.41 -29.12
CA LEU A 44 -8.88 6.48 -28.23
C LEU A 44 -9.62 7.58 -29.01
N VAL A 45 -9.16 7.89 -30.22
CA VAL A 45 -9.84 8.84 -31.12
C VAL A 45 -11.20 8.27 -31.52
N GLN A 46 -11.25 7.01 -31.95
CA GLN A 46 -12.49 6.33 -32.33
C GLN A 46 -13.48 6.24 -31.16
N GLU A 47 -13.03 5.81 -29.99
CA GLU A 47 -13.86 5.73 -28.78
C GLU A 47 -14.41 7.11 -28.36
N THR A 48 -13.59 8.16 -28.50
CA THR A 48 -14.03 9.53 -28.22
C THR A 48 -15.13 9.96 -29.17
N LEU A 49 -14.93 9.78 -30.48
CA LEU A 49 -15.90 10.17 -31.50
C LEU A 49 -17.20 9.37 -31.37
N ALA A 50 -17.13 8.07 -31.05
CA ALA A 50 -18.30 7.23 -30.80
C ALA A 50 -19.12 7.74 -29.61
N ARG A 51 -18.47 8.13 -28.50
CA ARG A 51 -19.14 8.71 -27.33
C ARG A 51 -19.77 10.07 -27.62
N VAL A 52 -19.08 10.92 -28.40
CA VAL A 52 -19.61 12.23 -28.80
C VAL A 52 -20.82 12.04 -29.73
N LEU A 53 -20.73 11.14 -30.72
CA LEU A 53 -21.84 10.81 -31.62
C LEU A 53 -23.08 10.35 -30.85
N ALA A 54 -22.90 9.44 -29.88
CA ALA A 54 -23.99 8.95 -29.02
C ALA A 54 -24.57 10.02 -28.07
N ALA A 55 -23.84 11.11 -27.82
CA ALA A 55 -24.27 12.22 -26.98
C ALA A 55 -24.78 13.42 -27.79
N THR A 56 -24.62 13.44 -29.12
CA THR A 56 -24.80 14.64 -29.96
C THR A 56 -26.20 15.24 -29.83
N ALA A 57 -27.26 14.43 -29.77
CA ALA A 57 -28.64 14.90 -29.63
C ALA A 57 -28.94 15.59 -28.28
N ARG A 58 -28.07 15.44 -27.28
CA ARG A 58 -28.23 16.01 -25.92
C ARG A 58 -27.29 17.18 -25.64
N ILE A 59 -26.41 17.50 -26.58
CA ILE A 59 -25.41 18.55 -26.42
C ILE A 59 -26.00 19.86 -26.93
N GLU A 60 -25.86 20.92 -26.13
CA GLU A 60 -26.29 22.26 -26.53
C GLU A 60 -25.55 22.73 -27.80
N PRO A 61 -26.24 23.42 -28.73
CA PRO A 61 -25.60 23.99 -29.91
C PRO A 61 -24.39 24.84 -29.54
N GLY A 62 -23.25 24.61 -30.20
CA GLY A 62 -21.98 25.29 -29.91
C GLY A 62 -21.11 24.64 -28.82
N MET A 63 -21.61 23.65 -28.09
CA MET A 63 -20.86 22.94 -27.03
C MET A 63 -20.20 21.64 -27.49
N LEU A 64 -20.34 21.28 -28.76
CA LEU A 64 -19.88 20.00 -29.32
C LEU A 64 -18.35 19.85 -29.25
N GLU A 65 -17.60 20.89 -29.64
CA GLU A 65 -16.13 20.87 -29.61
C GLU A 65 -15.57 20.86 -28.17
N PRO A 66 -15.99 21.74 -27.24
CA PRO A 66 -15.60 21.63 -25.83
C PRO A 66 -15.91 20.26 -25.21
N TYR A 67 -17.08 19.69 -25.53
CA TYR A 67 -17.48 18.38 -25.05
C TYR A 67 -16.58 17.26 -25.59
N ALA A 68 -16.22 17.31 -26.87
CA ALA A 68 -15.31 16.35 -27.49
C ALA A 68 -13.90 16.40 -26.89
N ILE A 69 -13.38 17.60 -26.59
CA ILE A 69 -12.09 17.76 -25.93
C ILE A 69 -12.11 17.16 -24.52
N VAL A 70 -13.16 17.40 -23.74
CA VAL A 70 -13.31 16.83 -22.39
C VAL A 70 -13.44 15.32 -22.46
N THR A 71 -14.22 14.81 -23.39
CA THR A 71 -14.39 13.37 -23.62
C THR A 71 -13.06 12.71 -23.98
N ALA A 72 -12.29 13.29 -24.91
CA ALA A 72 -10.95 12.82 -25.28
C ALA A 72 -10.01 12.74 -24.06
N ARG A 73 -9.99 13.79 -23.22
CA ARG A 73 -9.19 13.81 -21.99
C ARG A 73 -9.60 12.70 -21.02
N ASN A 74 -10.90 12.47 -20.86
CA ASN A 74 -11.43 11.45 -19.95
C ASN A 74 -11.14 10.03 -20.43
N VAL A 75 -11.25 9.77 -21.73
CA VAL A 75 -10.93 8.47 -22.34
C VAL A 75 -9.43 8.19 -22.21
N VAL A 76 -8.55 9.15 -22.52
CA VAL A 76 -7.10 9.05 -22.30
C VAL A 76 -6.77 8.82 -20.82
N ALA A 77 -7.39 9.58 -19.90
CA ALA A 77 -7.18 9.40 -18.47
C ALA A 77 -7.73 8.05 -17.96
N SER A 78 -8.76 7.49 -18.59
CA SER A 78 -9.24 6.14 -18.27
C SER A 78 -8.25 5.09 -18.72
N MET A 79 -7.73 5.19 -19.95
CA MET A 79 -6.70 4.29 -20.47
C MET A 79 -5.50 4.24 -19.53
N TRP A 80 -4.93 5.38 -19.15
CA TRP A 80 -3.77 5.40 -18.24
C TRP A 80 -4.09 4.82 -16.85
N ARG A 81 -5.31 5.04 -16.33
CA ARG A 81 -5.75 4.42 -15.07
C ARG A 81 -5.95 2.91 -15.20
N ASP A 82 -6.46 2.44 -16.34
CA ASP A 82 -6.63 1.02 -16.64
C ASP A 82 -5.30 0.32 -16.88
N GLU A 83 -4.37 0.94 -17.59
CA GLU A 83 -3.00 0.46 -17.77
C GLU A 83 -2.24 0.46 -16.46
N ASP A 84 -2.38 1.48 -15.61
CA ASP A 84 -1.81 1.47 -14.27
C ASP A 84 -2.42 0.36 -13.40
N ARG A 85 -3.74 0.13 -13.46
CA ARG A 85 -4.39 -1.02 -12.80
C ARG A 85 -3.86 -2.36 -13.34
N LYS A 86 -3.76 -2.50 -14.66
CA LYS A 86 -3.26 -3.72 -15.32
C LYS A 86 -1.79 -3.95 -15.00
N ARG A 87 -0.95 -2.91 -14.99
CA ARG A 87 0.46 -2.94 -14.59
C ARG A 87 0.61 -3.29 -13.11
N ARG A 88 -0.20 -2.68 -12.24
CA ARG A 88 -0.29 -3.08 -10.82
C ARG A 88 -0.67 -4.55 -10.67
N ASN A 89 -1.45 -5.11 -11.58
CA ASN A 89 -1.84 -6.51 -11.58
C ASN A 89 -1.00 -7.39 -12.54
N GLN A 90 0.02 -6.86 -13.22
CA GLN A 90 0.80 -7.61 -14.24
C GLN A 90 1.62 -8.72 -13.59
N HIS A 91 2.04 -8.54 -12.33
CA HIS A 91 2.66 -9.58 -11.50
C HIS A 91 1.75 -10.81 -11.28
N ARG A 92 0.45 -10.73 -11.64
CA ARG A 92 -0.51 -11.83 -11.54
C ARG A 92 -0.75 -12.54 -12.87
N VAL A 93 -0.16 -12.07 -13.97
CA VAL A 93 -0.44 -12.57 -15.33
C VAL A 93 0.60 -13.60 -15.80
N VAL A 94 1.85 -13.48 -15.34
CA VAL A 94 2.89 -14.51 -15.50
C VAL A 94 3.78 -14.47 -14.26
N ASP A 95 3.80 -15.56 -13.50
CA ASP A 95 4.72 -15.75 -12.39
C ASP A 95 6.08 -16.18 -12.94
N LEU A 96 7.05 -15.26 -12.96
CA LEU A 96 8.44 -15.51 -13.35
C LEU A 96 9.33 -15.86 -12.13
N SER A 97 8.73 -16.01 -10.95
CA SER A 97 9.46 -16.47 -9.78
C SER A 97 9.95 -17.89 -10.07
N GLU A 98 11.24 -18.13 -9.85
CA GLU A 98 11.71 -19.51 -9.78
C GLU A 98 10.90 -20.21 -8.68
N PRO A 99 10.33 -21.40 -8.95
CA PRO A 99 9.64 -22.15 -7.91
C PRO A 99 10.60 -22.33 -6.75
N GLU A 100 10.13 -21.97 -5.55
CA GLU A 100 10.93 -22.06 -4.33
C GLU A 100 11.61 -23.42 -4.26
N SER A 101 12.93 -23.42 -3.99
CA SER A 101 13.67 -24.67 -3.86
C SER A 101 13.04 -25.53 -2.76
N PRO A 102 13.18 -26.86 -2.81
CA PRO A 102 12.67 -27.73 -1.75
C PRO A 102 13.12 -27.29 -0.35
N GLU A 103 14.35 -26.80 -0.20
CA GLU A 103 14.89 -26.25 1.04
C GLU A 103 14.19 -24.95 1.46
N ALA A 104 13.97 -24.02 0.51
CA ALA A 104 13.24 -22.78 0.79
C ALA A 104 11.79 -23.06 1.20
N ARG A 105 11.13 -24.02 0.54
CA ARG A 105 9.78 -24.48 0.91
C ARG A 105 9.73 -25.08 2.31
N LEU A 106 10.72 -25.89 2.68
CA LEU A 106 10.81 -26.47 4.03
C LEU A 106 10.94 -25.38 5.10
N VAL A 107 11.78 -24.37 4.88
CA VAL A 107 11.92 -23.23 5.80
C VAL A 107 10.60 -22.48 5.93
N LEU A 108 9.92 -22.21 4.82
CA LEU A 108 8.61 -21.54 4.82
C LEU A 108 7.52 -22.37 5.51
N ASP A 109 7.49 -23.68 5.30
CA ASP A 109 6.56 -24.58 5.98
C ASP A 109 6.80 -24.59 7.50
N GLU A 110 8.06 -24.53 7.95
CA GLU A 110 8.40 -24.40 9.36
C GLU A 110 7.95 -23.06 9.96
N GLU A 111 8.21 -21.94 9.26
CA GLU A 111 7.76 -20.61 9.69
C GLU A 111 6.23 -20.50 9.72
N GLN A 112 5.55 -21.02 8.69
CA GLN A 112 4.09 -21.09 8.62
C GLN A 112 3.52 -21.95 9.74
N GLY A 113 4.13 -23.11 10.03
CA GLY A 113 3.76 -23.98 11.14
C GLY A 113 3.88 -23.26 12.49
N ALA A 114 4.99 -22.55 12.72
CA ALA A 114 5.20 -21.77 13.94
C ALA A 114 4.17 -20.62 14.07
N MET A 115 3.89 -19.91 12.98
CA MET A 115 2.88 -18.86 12.95
C MET A 115 1.47 -19.40 13.22
N ALA A 116 1.11 -20.53 12.60
CA ALA A 116 -0.19 -21.18 12.82
C ALA A 116 -0.36 -21.62 14.29
N GLN A 117 0.68 -22.20 14.88
CA GLN A 117 0.68 -22.57 16.29
C GLN A 117 0.52 -21.34 17.20
N ALA A 118 1.26 -20.26 16.91
CA ALA A 118 1.19 -19.02 17.70
C ALA A 118 -0.18 -18.33 17.61
N LEU A 119 -0.77 -18.28 16.42
CA LEU A 119 -2.14 -17.77 16.22
C LEU A 119 -3.17 -18.64 16.96
N GLY A 120 -2.94 -19.95 17.06
CA GLY A 120 -3.78 -20.89 17.81
C GLY A 120 -3.76 -20.66 19.33
N ARG A 121 -2.73 -19.99 19.86
CA ARG A 121 -2.64 -19.62 21.29
C ARG A 121 -3.39 -18.33 21.64
N LEU A 122 -3.82 -17.55 20.65
CA LEU A 122 -4.66 -16.37 20.85
C LEU A 122 -6.13 -16.77 21.03
N THR A 123 -6.89 -15.94 21.74
CA THR A 123 -8.35 -16.12 21.77
C THR A 123 -8.94 -15.83 20.39
N GLU A 124 -10.08 -16.45 20.07
CA GLU A 124 -10.75 -16.26 18.78
C GLU A 124 -11.02 -14.78 18.46
N ARG A 125 -11.46 -14.02 19.47
CA ARG A 125 -11.74 -12.58 19.34
C ARG A 125 -10.45 -11.79 19.04
N GLU A 126 -9.35 -12.11 19.71
CA GLU A 126 -8.05 -11.45 19.47
C GLU A 126 -7.52 -11.77 18.09
N ARG A 127 -7.54 -13.05 17.69
CA ARG A 127 -7.11 -13.51 16.37
C ARG A 127 -7.91 -12.85 15.25
N ARG A 128 -9.24 -12.83 15.33
CA ARG A 128 -10.09 -12.15 14.35
C ARG A 128 -9.76 -10.66 14.23
N THR A 129 -9.62 -9.97 15.35
CA THR A 129 -9.34 -8.53 15.36
C THR A 129 -7.97 -8.23 14.77
N LEU A 130 -6.96 -9.03 15.12
CA LEU A 130 -5.61 -8.92 14.59
C LEU A 130 -5.59 -9.15 13.08
N LEU A 131 -6.13 -10.27 12.58
CA LEU A 131 -6.13 -10.59 11.15
C LEU A 131 -6.92 -9.55 10.34
N ALA A 132 -8.04 -9.07 10.87
CA ALA A 132 -8.82 -8.02 10.22
C ALA A 132 -8.03 -6.70 10.09
N HIS A 133 -7.15 -6.40 11.05
CA HIS A 133 -6.29 -5.23 10.99
C HIS A 133 -5.07 -5.45 10.07
N GLU A 134 -4.29 -6.51 10.28
CA GLU A 134 -3.00 -6.75 9.59
C GLU A 134 -3.16 -7.25 8.15
N VAL A 135 -4.15 -8.11 7.90
CA VAL A 135 -4.32 -8.77 6.58
C VAL A 135 -5.36 -8.05 5.74
N ALA A 136 -6.51 -7.71 6.34
CA ALA A 136 -7.59 -7.03 5.62
C ALA A 136 -7.47 -5.49 5.64
N GLY A 137 -6.48 -4.93 6.33
CA GLY A 137 -6.19 -3.50 6.34
C GLY A 137 -7.26 -2.63 7.02
N LYS A 138 -8.14 -3.21 7.86
CA LYS A 138 -9.18 -2.42 8.54
C LYS A 138 -8.56 -1.48 9.57
N ASP A 139 -8.99 -0.22 9.58
CA ASP A 139 -8.53 0.74 10.58
C ASP A 139 -9.14 0.48 11.98
N THR A 140 -8.50 1.04 13.01
CA THR A 140 -8.91 0.84 14.42
C THR A 140 -10.28 1.42 14.76
N ARG A 141 -10.78 2.42 14.02
CA ARG A 141 -12.10 3.01 14.23
C ARG A 141 -13.20 2.12 13.66
N ALA A 142 -12.97 1.54 12.47
CA ALA A 142 -13.87 0.57 11.86
C ALA A 142 -14.00 -0.69 12.72
N LEU A 143 -12.87 -1.21 13.22
CA LEU A 143 -12.84 -2.35 14.13
C LEU A 143 -13.56 -2.04 15.46
N ALA A 144 -13.38 -0.84 16.00
CA ALA A 144 -14.06 -0.42 17.22
C ALA A 144 -15.59 -0.45 17.08
N LYS A 145 -16.13 -0.02 15.93
CA LYS A 145 -17.57 -0.11 15.63
C LYS A 145 -18.06 -1.54 15.54
N GLU A 146 -17.31 -2.42 14.86
CA GLU A 146 -17.68 -3.84 14.69
C GLU A 146 -17.69 -4.60 16.03
N VAL A 147 -16.76 -4.27 16.92
CA VAL A 147 -16.49 -5.01 18.16
C VAL A 147 -17.18 -4.38 19.38
N GLY A 148 -17.86 -3.24 19.21
CA GLY A 148 -18.55 -2.51 20.28
C GLY A 148 -17.58 -1.90 21.30
N SER A 149 -16.51 -1.26 20.83
CA SER A 149 -15.45 -0.69 21.68
C SER A 149 -15.03 0.71 21.20
N THR A 150 -13.97 1.27 21.78
CA THR A 150 -13.36 2.53 21.34
C THR A 150 -12.10 2.26 20.51
N ALA A 151 -11.75 3.18 19.60
CA ALA A 151 -10.54 3.03 18.78
C ALA A 151 -9.26 2.90 19.62
N GLY A 152 -9.19 3.62 20.75
CA GLY A 152 -8.08 3.50 21.72
C GLY A 152 -8.06 2.14 22.42
N ALA A 153 -9.22 1.59 22.80
CA ALA A 153 -9.30 0.26 23.41
C ALA A 153 -8.89 -0.84 22.41
N VAL A 154 -9.30 -0.73 21.14
CA VAL A 154 -8.88 -1.64 20.06
C VAL A 154 -7.38 -1.51 19.80
N ALA A 155 -6.83 -0.30 19.72
CA ALA A 155 -5.39 -0.09 19.55
C ALA A 155 -4.58 -0.70 20.71
N ALA A 156 -5.03 -0.50 21.94
CA ALA A 156 -4.41 -1.10 23.12
C ALA A 156 -4.54 -2.64 23.12
N GLN A 157 -5.67 -3.19 22.69
CA GLN A 157 -5.85 -4.62 22.52
C GLN A 157 -4.89 -5.18 21.45
N LEU A 158 -4.82 -4.57 20.26
CA LEU A 158 -3.91 -4.97 19.19
C LEU A 158 -2.45 -4.95 19.65
N ASN A 159 -2.03 -3.92 20.38
CA ASN A 159 -0.69 -3.86 20.95
C ASN A 159 -0.40 -5.06 21.88
N ARG A 160 -1.33 -5.39 22.78
CA ARG A 160 -1.22 -6.56 23.66
C ARG A 160 -1.19 -7.87 22.89
N THR A 161 -2.08 -8.03 21.91
CA THR A 161 -2.19 -9.22 21.09
C THR A 161 -0.94 -9.44 20.25
N ARG A 162 -0.37 -8.40 19.64
CA ARG A 162 0.91 -8.47 18.91
C ARG A 162 2.05 -8.91 19.81
N ALA A 163 2.16 -8.36 21.02
CA ALA A 163 3.22 -8.76 21.94
C ALA A 163 3.09 -10.21 22.40
N ARG A 164 1.85 -10.68 22.68
CA ARG A 164 1.60 -12.09 22.95
C ARG A 164 1.96 -12.97 21.74
N LEU A 165 1.52 -12.59 20.55
CA LEU A 165 1.78 -13.35 19.33
C LEU A 165 3.29 -13.51 19.08
N ARG A 166 4.09 -12.46 19.31
CA ARG A 166 5.56 -12.54 19.18
C ARG A 166 6.18 -13.57 20.11
N VAL A 167 5.75 -13.59 21.37
CA VAL A 167 6.23 -14.58 22.35
C VAL A 167 5.85 -15.99 21.93
N GLU A 168 4.57 -16.21 21.58
CA GLU A 168 4.10 -17.53 21.16
C GLU A 168 4.78 -17.99 19.84
N TYR A 169 5.05 -17.06 18.93
CA TYR A 169 5.81 -17.33 17.70
C TYR A 169 7.25 -17.75 18.01
N LEU A 170 7.97 -17.04 18.89
CA LEU A 170 9.35 -17.40 19.22
C LEU A 170 9.44 -18.76 19.92
N LEU A 171 8.50 -19.08 20.81
CA LEU A 171 8.42 -20.39 21.46
C LEU A 171 8.16 -21.51 20.43
N ALA A 172 7.22 -21.28 19.51
CA ALA A 172 6.90 -22.22 18.43
C ALA A 172 8.06 -22.40 17.44
N ALA A 173 8.66 -21.30 16.98
CA ALA A 173 9.76 -21.30 16.02
C ALA A 173 11.02 -21.98 16.57
N ARG A 174 11.33 -21.76 17.85
CA ARG A 174 12.45 -22.45 18.51
C ARG A 174 12.10 -23.85 19.01
N LYS A 175 10.82 -24.25 18.93
CA LYS A 175 10.30 -25.53 19.45
C LYS A 175 10.64 -25.72 20.95
N VAL A 176 10.59 -24.63 21.72
CA VAL A 176 10.90 -24.60 23.16
C VAL A 176 9.62 -24.40 23.96
N GLU A 177 9.39 -25.24 24.96
CA GLU A 177 8.35 -25.02 25.96
C GLU A 177 8.98 -24.34 27.19
N PRO A 178 8.39 -23.24 27.70
CA PRO A 178 8.91 -22.57 28.88
C PRO A 178 8.92 -23.51 30.10
N PRO A 179 9.97 -23.46 30.94
CA PRO A 179 10.11 -24.37 32.06
C PRO A 179 9.11 -24.12 33.20
N THR A 180 8.54 -22.92 33.28
CA THR A 180 7.59 -22.54 34.32
C THR A 180 6.45 -21.67 33.79
N ASP A 181 5.32 -21.68 34.48
CA ASP A 181 4.18 -20.79 34.17
C ASP A 181 4.50 -19.30 34.33
N ARG A 182 5.61 -18.96 35.01
CA ARG A 182 6.08 -17.57 35.17
C ARG A 182 6.75 -17.02 33.92
N CYS A 183 7.28 -17.88 33.04
CA CYS A 183 8.05 -17.47 31.87
C CYS A 183 7.20 -16.68 30.85
N ARG A 184 5.99 -17.17 30.53
CA ARG A 184 5.10 -16.50 29.55
C ARG A 184 4.75 -15.05 29.97
N PRO A 185 4.29 -14.79 31.22
CA PRO A 185 4.10 -13.43 31.70
C PRO A 185 5.34 -12.53 31.60
N VAL A 186 6.53 -13.07 31.91
CA VAL A 186 7.80 -12.34 31.81
C VAL A 186 8.11 -11.97 30.36
N LEU A 187 8.09 -12.93 29.45
CA LEU A 187 8.35 -12.72 28.03
C LEU A 187 7.35 -11.75 27.39
N ILE A 188 6.07 -11.82 27.77
CA ILE A 188 5.05 -10.88 27.29
C ILE A 188 5.31 -9.46 27.82
N ALA A 189 5.74 -9.31 29.08
CA ALA A 189 6.08 -8.01 29.65
C ALA A 189 7.32 -7.39 28.96
N LEU A 190 8.31 -8.23 28.61
CA LEU A 190 9.48 -7.83 27.82
C LEU A 190 9.08 -7.42 26.40
N SER A 191 8.29 -8.23 25.71
CA SER A 191 7.80 -7.95 24.34
C SER A 191 6.98 -6.67 24.24
N ARG A 192 6.30 -6.26 25.31
CA ARG A 192 5.54 -5.00 25.39
C ARG A 192 6.37 -3.78 25.76
N ALA A 193 7.62 -3.96 26.17
CA ALA A 193 8.44 -2.92 26.80
C ALA A 193 7.76 -2.21 28.00
N ASP A 194 6.89 -2.92 28.73
CA ASP A 194 6.11 -2.37 29.85
C ASP A 194 6.90 -2.50 31.17
N GLN A 195 7.64 -1.44 31.52
CA GLN A 195 8.50 -1.43 32.72
C GLN A 195 7.74 -1.71 34.02
N ARG A 196 6.51 -1.22 34.15
CA ARG A 196 5.69 -1.46 35.33
C ARG A 196 5.37 -2.95 35.43
N ARG A 197 4.89 -3.54 34.34
CA ARG A 197 4.54 -4.96 34.32
C ARG A 197 5.75 -5.85 34.49
N GLN A 198 6.91 -5.48 33.94
CA GLN A 198 8.18 -6.18 34.14
C GLN A 198 8.58 -6.24 35.62
N ARG A 199 8.40 -5.16 36.38
CA ARG A 199 8.63 -5.15 37.83
C ARG A 199 7.63 -6.04 38.57
N GLU A 200 6.35 -5.97 38.24
CA GLU A 200 5.29 -6.78 38.86
C GLU A 200 5.53 -8.29 38.71
N VAL A 201 6.05 -8.74 37.56
CA VAL A 201 6.35 -10.15 37.31
C VAL A 201 7.75 -10.58 37.78
N GLY A 202 8.57 -9.63 38.25
CA GLY A 202 9.96 -9.87 38.63
C GLY A 202 10.84 -10.27 37.44
N ALA A 203 10.65 -9.65 36.27
CA ALA A 203 11.29 -10.04 35.02
C ALA A 203 12.83 -10.09 35.13
N ALA A 204 13.45 -9.06 35.70
CA ALA A 204 14.91 -9.00 35.86
C ALA A 204 15.46 -10.18 36.69
N GLN A 205 14.81 -10.50 37.81
CA GLN A 205 15.20 -11.65 38.63
C GLN A 205 14.98 -12.97 37.88
N HIS A 206 13.85 -13.10 37.19
CA HIS A 206 13.55 -14.31 36.44
C HIS A 206 14.56 -14.57 35.30
N LEU A 207 15.04 -13.53 34.62
CA LEU A 207 16.07 -13.66 33.57
C LEU A 207 17.41 -14.16 34.12
N LEU A 208 17.75 -13.84 35.38
CA LEU A 208 18.95 -14.36 36.03
C LEU A 208 18.81 -15.84 36.43
N GLU A 209 17.58 -16.30 36.66
CA GLU A 209 17.27 -17.63 37.16
C GLU A 209 16.81 -18.62 36.06
N CYS A 210 16.44 -18.12 34.87
CA CYS A 210 15.86 -18.91 33.80
C CYS A 210 16.57 -18.67 32.46
N GLU A 211 17.38 -19.64 32.05
CA GLU A 211 18.18 -19.62 30.81
C GLU A 211 17.31 -19.44 29.56
N VAL A 212 16.18 -20.16 29.47
CA VAL A 212 15.23 -20.04 28.34
C VAL A 212 14.71 -18.60 28.19
N CYS A 213 14.36 -17.94 29.30
CA CYS A 213 13.89 -16.57 29.24
C CYS A 213 15.01 -15.59 28.90
N ALA A 214 16.23 -15.83 29.37
CA ALA A 214 17.41 -15.03 29.04
C ALA A 214 17.68 -15.07 27.53
N GLU A 215 17.75 -16.26 26.93
CA GLU A 215 17.96 -16.43 25.48
C GLU A 215 16.86 -15.79 24.63
N LEU A 216 15.60 -15.90 25.07
CA LEU A 216 14.46 -15.32 24.35
C LEU A 216 14.29 -13.82 24.58
N SER A 217 14.98 -13.23 25.55
CA SER A 217 14.84 -11.81 25.88
C SER A 217 15.48 -10.90 24.83
N GLU A 218 16.62 -11.29 24.26
CA GLU A 218 17.36 -10.53 23.25
C GLU A 218 16.50 -10.23 22.00
N PRO A 219 15.93 -11.21 21.28
CA PRO A 219 15.09 -10.92 20.10
C PRO A 219 13.80 -10.14 20.44
N LEU A 220 13.33 -10.18 21.69
CA LEU A 220 12.15 -9.42 22.14
C LEU A 220 12.49 -7.96 22.47
N LEU A 221 13.68 -7.70 23.00
CA LEU A 221 14.16 -6.37 23.36
C LEU A 221 14.71 -5.61 22.14
N GLU A 222 15.41 -6.31 21.23
CA GLU A 222 15.92 -5.75 19.98
C GLU A 222 14.83 -5.21 19.06
N ARG A 223 13.62 -5.79 19.11
CA ARG A 223 12.46 -5.35 18.31
C ARG A 223 11.48 -4.44 19.05
N GLY A 224 11.50 -4.45 20.39
CA GLY A 224 10.80 -3.43 21.18
C GLY A 224 11.36 -2.03 20.92
N GLN A 225 12.60 -1.96 20.46
CA GLN A 225 13.20 -0.81 19.80
C GLN A 225 12.86 -0.84 18.29
N GLN A 226 11.66 -0.39 17.91
CA GLN A 226 11.74 0.66 16.89
C GLN A 226 12.53 1.75 17.60
N ARG A 227 13.83 1.87 17.31
CA ARG A 227 14.56 3.06 17.72
C ARG A 227 13.67 4.22 17.28
N ASP A 228 13.29 5.12 18.19
CA ASP A 228 12.68 6.40 17.81
C ASP A 228 13.56 7.13 16.77
N ASP A 229 14.81 6.70 16.65
CA ASP A 229 15.85 7.13 15.74
C ASP A 229 15.92 6.33 14.42
N THR A 230 15.08 5.34 14.12
CA THR A 230 15.20 4.57 12.86
C THR A 230 13.85 4.20 12.24
N LEU A 231 13.66 4.58 10.99
CA LEU A 231 12.45 4.41 10.20
C LEU A 231 12.75 3.59 8.94
N ARG A 232 11.96 2.53 8.71
CA ARG A 232 12.03 1.69 7.51
C ARG A 232 10.71 1.75 6.76
N ILE A 233 10.75 2.02 5.46
CA ILE A 233 9.56 2.21 4.61
C ILE A 233 9.75 1.46 3.30
N ALA A 234 8.83 0.54 2.99
CA ALA A 234 8.77 -0.09 1.68
C ALA A 234 8.28 0.92 0.62
N ILE A 235 8.99 1.00 -0.50
CA ILE A 235 8.69 1.88 -1.63
C ILE A 235 8.32 1.01 -2.82
N THR A 236 7.03 1.04 -3.19
CA THR A 236 6.46 0.24 -4.30
C THR A 236 5.77 1.12 -5.34
N GLY A 237 5.47 2.38 -5.03
CA GLY A 237 4.93 3.34 -5.99
C GLY A 237 4.83 4.77 -5.47
N ASP A 238 4.26 5.65 -6.29
CA ASP A 238 4.16 7.09 -6.01
C ASP A 238 3.47 7.46 -4.67
N PRO A 239 2.43 6.74 -4.19
CA PRO A 239 1.85 7.01 -2.87
C PRO A 239 2.86 6.85 -1.72
N ASP A 240 3.80 5.92 -1.85
CA ASP A 240 4.79 5.62 -0.82
C ASP A 240 5.83 6.75 -0.72
N ILE A 241 6.06 7.48 -1.81
CA ILE A 241 6.93 8.67 -1.83
C ILE A 241 6.37 9.75 -0.90
N VAL A 242 5.06 9.97 -0.93
CA VAL A 242 4.39 10.96 -0.08
C VAL A 242 4.40 10.52 1.39
N ALA A 243 4.19 9.23 1.63
CA ALA A 243 4.27 8.63 2.97
C ALA A 243 5.68 8.75 3.54
N ALA A 244 6.70 8.37 2.75
CA ALA A 244 8.10 8.47 3.11
C ALA A 244 8.54 9.90 3.40
N ARG A 245 8.14 10.85 2.56
CA ARG A 245 8.41 12.28 2.75
C ARG A 245 7.82 12.80 4.06
N THR A 246 6.57 12.45 4.36
CA THR A 246 5.87 12.92 5.56
C THR A 246 6.52 12.33 6.82
N ALA A 247 6.83 11.03 6.77
CA ALA A 247 7.43 10.32 7.90
C ALA A 247 8.88 10.79 8.15
N ALA A 248 9.68 11.01 7.11
CA ALA A 248 11.02 11.60 7.22
C ALA A 248 11.01 13.00 7.84
N ARG A 249 10.05 13.84 7.43
CA ARG A 249 9.91 15.20 7.97
C ARG A 249 9.48 15.17 9.45
N SER A 250 8.57 14.28 9.81
CA SER A 250 8.16 14.06 11.20
C SER A 250 9.33 13.59 12.05
N LEU A 251 10.12 12.64 11.56
CA LEU A 251 11.30 12.12 12.24
C LEU A 251 12.38 13.19 12.40
N ALA A 252 12.68 13.95 11.34
CA ALA A 252 13.68 15.02 11.42
C ALA A 252 13.24 16.20 12.33
N SER A 253 11.93 16.40 12.53
CA SER A 253 11.42 17.46 13.41
C SER A 253 11.64 17.20 14.90
N THR A 254 12.01 15.98 15.29
CA THR A 254 12.42 15.67 16.67
C THR A 254 13.83 16.18 16.97
N LEU A 255 14.62 16.49 15.94
CA LEU A 255 15.90 17.19 16.05
C LEU A 255 15.70 18.71 15.91
N ALA A 256 16.73 19.48 16.26
CA ALA A 256 16.72 20.95 16.21
C ALA A 256 16.80 21.54 14.78
N PHE A 257 16.32 20.83 13.76
CA PHE A 257 16.34 21.29 12.38
C PHE A 257 15.31 22.42 12.14
N GLY A 258 15.72 23.42 11.36
CA GLY A 258 14.83 24.51 10.97
C GLY A 258 13.80 24.07 9.91
N PRO A 259 12.72 24.85 9.68
CA PRO A 259 11.72 24.57 8.64
C PRO A 259 12.31 24.42 7.23
N THR A 260 13.41 25.13 6.96
CA THR A 260 14.18 25.06 5.71
C THR A 260 14.85 23.70 5.56
N ASP A 261 15.58 23.24 6.58
CA ASP A 261 16.29 21.95 6.58
C ASP A 261 15.31 20.78 6.46
N LEU A 262 14.19 20.85 7.18
CA LEU A 262 13.11 19.87 7.06
C LEU A 262 12.53 19.77 5.65
N THR A 263 12.58 20.85 4.87
CA THR A 263 12.13 20.87 3.47
C THR A 263 13.18 20.27 2.54
N VAL A 264 14.47 20.52 2.81
CA VAL A 264 15.58 19.88 2.08
C VAL A 264 15.58 18.36 2.30
N ILE A 265 15.46 17.90 3.54
CA ILE A 265 15.39 16.47 3.90
C ILE A 265 14.20 15.80 3.19
N ALA A 266 13.01 16.39 3.28
CA ALA A 266 11.80 15.87 2.62
C ALA A 266 11.96 15.78 1.09
N THR A 267 12.67 16.74 0.48
CA THR A 267 12.93 16.75 -0.95
C THR A 267 13.91 15.66 -1.34
N ALA A 268 15.02 15.51 -0.60
CA ALA A 268 16.02 14.45 -0.82
C ALA A 268 15.39 13.05 -0.73
N VAL A 269 14.53 12.82 0.27
CA VAL A 269 13.76 11.57 0.39
C VAL A 269 12.86 11.34 -0.81
N SER A 270 12.20 12.38 -1.31
CA SER A 270 11.34 12.27 -2.51
C SER A 270 12.14 11.89 -3.76
N GLU A 271 13.37 12.40 -3.90
CA GLU A 271 14.27 12.03 -5.01
C GLU A 271 14.74 10.58 -4.91
N VAL A 272 15.17 10.12 -3.72
CA VAL A 272 15.58 8.74 -3.50
C VAL A 272 14.42 7.78 -3.78
N CYS A 273 13.23 8.05 -3.25
CA CYS A 273 12.06 7.20 -3.49
C CYS A 273 11.62 7.23 -4.96
N ARG A 274 11.66 8.38 -5.65
CA ARG A 274 11.41 8.45 -7.09
C ARG A 274 12.39 7.60 -7.88
N ASN A 275 13.66 7.59 -7.49
CA ASN A 275 14.67 6.75 -8.14
C ASN A 275 14.38 5.27 -7.92
N ILE A 276 13.98 4.86 -6.71
CA ILE A 276 13.56 3.49 -6.42
C ILE A 276 12.38 3.08 -7.31
N VAL A 277 11.32 3.89 -7.38
CA VAL A 277 10.13 3.61 -8.21
C VAL A 277 10.49 3.55 -9.70
N ARG A 278 11.29 4.51 -10.19
CA ARG A 278 11.59 4.65 -11.62
C ARG A 278 12.59 3.62 -12.15
N PHE A 279 13.60 3.27 -11.35
CA PHE A 279 14.72 2.46 -11.81
C PHE A 279 14.74 1.06 -11.20
N ALA A 280 14.34 0.91 -9.93
CA ALA A 280 14.39 -0.37 -9.21
C ALA A 280 13.03 -1.10 -9.17
N ARG A 281 11.92 -0.44 -9.56
CA ARG A 281 10.53 -0.92 -9.50
C ARG A 281 9.98 -1.09 -8.08
N SER A 282 10.78 -1.56 -7.13
CA SER A 282 10.50 -1.58 -5.70
C SER A 282 11.80 -1.54 -4.88
N GLY A 283 11.70 -1.18 -3.60
CA GLY A 283 12.85 -1.15 -2.69
C GLY A 283 12.46 -0.73 -1.27
N GLU A 284 13.46 -0.54 -0.41
CA GLU A 284 13.28 -0.08 0.97
C GLU A 284 14.05 1.23 1.21
N LEU A 285 13.39 2.18 1.86
CA LEU A 285 14.02 3.39 2.39
C LEU A 285 14.26 3.19 3.89
N VAL A 286 15.51 3.40 4.31
CA VAL A 286 15.90 3.43 5.73
C VAL A 286 16.38 4.83 6.10
N ILE A 287 15.82 5.40 7.16
CA ILE A 287 16.22 6.70 7.70
C ILE A 287 16.63 6.48 9.16
N GLU A 288 17.83 6.94 9.52
CA GLU A 288 18.37 6.84 10.88
C GLU A 288 18.78 8.23 11.39
N LEU A 289 18.37 8.58 12.61
CA LEU A 289 18.87 9.73 13.34
C LEU A 289 20.23 9.37 13.95
N LEU A 290 21.23 10.19 13.67
CA LEU A 290 22.57 10.03 14.21
C LEU A 290 22.79 11.03 15.33
N ALA A 291 23.25 10.55 16.49
CA ALA A 291 23.60 11.41 17.63
C ALA A 291 24.83 12.30 17.34
N GLU A 292 25.73 11.82 16.48
CA GLU A 292 26.92 12.54 16.02
C GLU A 292 27.08 12.35 14.49
N PRO A 293 27.48 13.38 13.73
CA PRO A 293 27.77 13.23 12.32
C PRO A 293 28.94 12.25 12.11
N ARG A 294 28.79 11.36 11.12
CA ARG A 294 29.85 10.43 10.71
C ARG A 294 30.93 11.10 9.88
#